data_AF-A0A2E5P232-F1
#
_entry.id   AF-A0A2E5P232-F1
#
_cell.length_a   1.000
_cell.length_b   1.000
_cell.length_c   1.000
_cell.angle_alpha   90.00
_cell.angle_beta   90.00
_cell.angle_gamma   90.00
#
_symmetry.space_group_name_H-M   'P 1'
#
loop_
_entity.id
_entity.type
_entity.pdbx_description
1 polymer ?
#
loop_
_entity_poly.entity_id
_entity_poly.type
_entity_poly.pdbx_seq_one_letter_code
_entity_poly.pdbx_strand_id
1 'polypeptide(L)'
;MFSWGLIETDPGNYNWQNTDKMVRVMQQDRVAVLTTLWPFADWDQETCHGDQPKAQPTFPELGDSLYAPCDIGAYTAWLEATVERYDGDGVNDMPGLEYPMRHWEVSNEPEMQKPGLTFFQEDSAAYLELLRASYKAIKAADPLSVVLLGGQAGMFDSMVEYWEPILQEAHEFFDVGNIHSIRSSNTFFSAEYRAFLDGHGHQEKPFWVTEALIGESSLQGGSEEELA
;
A
#
# COMPACT_ATOMS: atom_id res chain seq x y z
N MET A 1 -6.43 9.41 -5.39
CA MET A 1 -5.24 8.59 -5.13
C MET A 1 -4.36 9.32 -4.14
N PHE A 2 -3.86 8.62 -3.12
CA PHE A 2 -2.86 9.16 -2.21
C PHE A 2 -1.49 8.66 -2.67
N SER A 3 -0.84 9.45 -3.51
CA SER A 3 0.49 9.17 -4.04
C SER A 3 1.40 10.32 -3.68
N TRP A 4 2.62 9.99 -3.26
CA TRP A 4 3.61 10.95 -2.81
C TRP A 4 3.84 12.05 -3.85
N GLY A 5 4.19 11.71 -5.09
CA GLY A 5 4.46 12.68 -6.15
C GLY A 5 3.24 13.44 -6.66
N LEU A 6 2.02 12.94 -6.45
CA LEU A 6 0.80 13.66 -6.81
C LEU A 6 0.40 14.71 -5.76
N ILE A 7 0.81 14.50 -4.50
CA ILE A 7 0.54 15.42 -3.39
C ILE A 7 1.71 16.37 -3.21
N GLU A 8 2.95 15.87 -3.22
CA GLU A 8 4.18 16.66 -3.10
C GLU A 8 4.89 16.68 -4.46
N THR A 9 4.48 17.58 -5.35
CA THR A 9 5.09 17.70 -6.69
C THR A 9 6.47 18.34 -6.64
N ASP A 10 6.73 19.13 -5.60
CA ASP A 10 8.01 19.76 -5.30
C ASP A 10 8.33 19.53 -3.81
N PRO A 11 9.58 19.18 -3.44
CA PRO A 11 9.94 18.92 -2.06
C PRO A 11 9.51 20.03 -1.08
N GLY A 12 8.81 19.65 -0.03
CA GLY A 12 8.22 20.49 1.01
C GLY A 12 6.92 21.21 0.64
N ASN A 13 6.39 21.03 -0.58
CA ASN A 13 5.18 21.73 -1.05
C ASN A 13 4.04 20.75 -1.33
N TYR A 14 3.07 20.71 -0.43
CA TYR A 14 1.92 19.80 -0.52
C TYR A 14 0.71 20.45 -1.21
N ASN A 15 0.14 19.74 -2.18
CA ASN A 15 -1.11 20.04 -2.86
C ASN A 15 -2.20 19.03 -2.48
N TRP A 16 -3.01 19.40 -1.49
CA TRP A 16 -4.11 18.58 -0.98
C TRP A 16 -5.40 18.67 -1.79
N GLN A 17 -5.47 19.47 -2.87
CA GLN A 17 -6.74 19.81 -3.52
C GLN A 17 -7.54 18.58 -3.96
N ASN A 18 -6.87 17.59 -4.57
CA ASN A 18 -7.52 16.41 -5.10
C ASN A 18 -7.91 15.41 -4.00
N THR A 19 -7.02 15.19 -3.02
CA THR A 19 -7.29 14.30 -1.88
C THR A 19 -8.37 14.87 -0.98
N ASP A 20 -8.34 16.17 -0.67
CA ASP A 20 -9.41 16.86 0.08
C ASP A 20 -10.77 16.73 -0.60
N LYS A 21 -10.81 16.90 -1.92
CA LYS A 21 -12.04 16.77 -2.68
C LYS A 21 -12.60 15.36 -2.56
N MET A 22 -11.75 14.34 -2.66
CA MET A 22 -12.13 12.94 -2.52
C MET A 22 -12.65 12.65 -1.11
N VAL A 23 -11.91 13.06 -0.06
CA VAL A 23 -12.29 12.84 1.34
C VAL A 23 -13.63 13.51 1.64
N ARG A 24 -13.83 14.75 1.18
CA ARG A 24 -15.12 15.45 1.36
C ARG A 24 -16.29 14.70 0.74
N VAL A 25 -16.13 14.14 -0.47
CA VAL A 25 -17.19 13.34 -1.11
C VAL A 25 -17.47 12.07 -0.29
N MET A 26 -16.43 11.35 0.13
CA MET A 26 -16.60 10.12 0.92
C MET A 26 -17.30 10.39 2.27
N GLN A 27 -16.97 11.52 2.92
CA GLN A 27 -17.59 11.89 4.20
C GLN A 27 -19.04 12.39 4.05
N GLN A 28 -19.36 13.09 2.96
CA GLN A 28 -20.74 13.46 2.63
C GLN A 28 -21.64 12.23 2.50
N ASP A 29 -21.09 11.15 1.93
CA ASP A 29 -21.77 9.87 1.79
C ASP A 29 -21.62 8.95 3.02
N ARG A 30 -20.93 9.43 4.07
CA ARG A 30 -20.67 8.71 5.33
C ARG A 30 -19.97 7.37 5.13
N VAL A 31 -19.04 7.33 4.19
CA VAL A 31 -18.23 6.16 3.88
C VAL A 31 -16.89 6.28 4.63
N ALA A 32 -16.57 5.26 5.43
CA ALA A 32 -15.23 5.11 5.99
C ALA A 32 -14.28 4.61 4.89
N VAL A 33 -13.04 5.11 4.88
CA VAL A 33 -12.08 4.89 3.80
C VAL A 33 -10.86 4.15 4.33
N LEU A 34 -10.48 3.07 3.65
CA LEU A 34 -9.12 2.54 3.65
C LEU A 34 -8.38 3.22 2.50
N THR A 35 -7.20 3.76 2.79
CA THR A 35 -6.40 4.49 1.80
C THR A 35 -5.08 3.79 1.54
N THR A 36 -4.83 3.44 0.29
CA THR A 36 -3.52 3.00 -0.19
C THR A 36 -2.60 4.19 -0.40
N LEU A 37 -1.44 4.14 0.25
CA LEU A 37 -0.36 5.12 0.18
C LEU A 37 0.69 4.64 -0.80
N TRP A 38 0.89 5.40 -1.88
CA TRP A 38 1.86 5.08 -2.92
C TRP A 38 3.15 5.88 -2.72
N PRO A 39 4.32 5.22 -2.57
CA PRO A 39 5.56 5.84 -2.12
C PRO A 39 6.38 6.44 -3.27
N PHE A 40 5.75 6.82 -4.38
CA PHE A 40 6.44 7.20 -5.60
C PHE A 40 6.32 8.69 -5.86
N ALA A 41 7.46 9.35 -6.09
CA ALA A 41 7.55 10.71 -6.57
C ALA A 41 8.65 10.81 -7.63
N ASP A 42 8.31 11.24 -8.85
CA ASP A 42 9.27 11.26 -9.97
C ASP A 42 10.54 12.05 -9.64
N TRP A 43 10.39 13.20 -8.95
CA TRP A 43 11.53 14.03 -8.55
C TRP A 43 12.47 13.34 -7.56
N ASP A 44 11.96 12.43 -6.73
CA ASP A 44 12.76 11.64 -5.79
C ASP A 44 13.43 10.48 -6.53
N GLN A 45 12.64 9.76 -7.33
CA GLN A 45 13.07 8.62 -8.13
C GLN A 45 14.20 9.00 -9.10
N GLU A 46 14.15 10.16 -9.72
CA GLU A 46 15.21 10.65 -10.63
C GLU A 46 16.58 10.80 -9.93
N THR A 47 16.62 10.98 -8.60
CA THR A 47 17.89 11.21 -7.89
C THR A 47 18.77 9.97 -7.76
N CYS A 48 18.19 8.77 -7.71
CA CYS A 48 18.94 7.52 -7.53
C CYS A 48 18.50 6.36 -8.46
N HIS A 49 17.35 6.46 -9.10
CA HIS A 49 16.79 5.45 -10.02
C HIS A 49 16.67 5.94 -11.47
N GLY A 50 17.25 7.09 -11.82
CA GLY A 50 17.16 7.68 -13.16
C GLY A 50 17.64 6.76 -14.30
N ASP A 51 18.64 5.92 -14.03
CA ASP A 51 19.20 4.95 -14.99
C ASP A 51 18.58 3.54 -14.87
N GLN A 52 17.65 3.33 -13.93
CA GLN A 52 17.02 2.03 -13.71
C GLN A 52 15.95 1.73 -14.76
N PRO A 53 15.67 0.44 -15.03
CA PRO A 53 14.59 0.04 -15.93
C PRO A 53 13.24 0.61 -15.50
N LYS A 54 12.49 1.15 -16.45
CA LYS A 54 11.14 1.66 -16.20
C LYS A 54 10.11 0.53 -16.23
N ALA A 55 9.16 0.58 -15.31
CA ALA A 55 8.00 -0.30 -15.31
C ALA A 55 7.03 0.07 -16.44
N GLN A 56 6.17 -0.87 -16.81
CA GLN A 56 4.91 -0.55 -17.47
C GLN A 56 3.85 -0.50 -16.36
N PRO A 57 3.53 0.69 -15.82
CA PRO A 57 2.71 0.79 -14.63
C PRO A 57 1.27 0.39 -14.93
N THR A 58 0.65 -0.34 -14.00
CA THR A 58 -0.79 -0.62 -14.03
C THR A 58 -1.59 0.69 -13.94
N PHE A 59 -1.09 1.64 -13.17
CA PHE A 59 -1.68 2.97 -12.97
C PHE A 59 -0.71 4.04 -13.49
N PRO A 60 -0.96 4.62 -14.69
CA PRO A 60 -0.06 5.62 -15.28
C PRO A 60 0.20 6.84 -14.39
N GLU A 61 -0.71 7.17 -13.47
CA GLU A 61 -0.59 8.29 -12.53
C GLU A 61 0.51 8.09 -11.47
N LEU A 62 1.02 6.87 -11.30
CA LEU A 62 2.12 6.57 -10.38
C LEU A 62 3.51 6.80 -11.00
N GLY A 63 3.58 7.13 -12.29
CA GLY A 63 4.83 7.18 -13.04
C GLY A 63 5.32 5.80 -13.46
N ASP A 64 6.52 5.76 -14.04
CA ASP A 64 7.14 4.53 -14.57
C ASP A 64 8.36 4.07 -13.75
N SER A 65 8.63 4.72 -12.62
CA SER A 65 9.68 4.39 -11.66
C SER A 65 9.05 4.02 -10.32
N LEU A 66 8.89 2.72 -10.08
CA LEU A 66 8.15 2.18 -8.94
C LEU A 66 9.11 1.53 -7.91
N TYR A 67 10.22 2.21 -7.62
CA TYR A 67 11.23 1.78 -6.64
C TYR A 67 10.99 2.43 -5.27
N ALA A 68 11.65 1.94 -4.21
CA ALA A 68 11.62 2.58 -2.91
C ALA A 68 12.13 4.02 -2.98
N PRO A 69 11.66 4.89 -2.06
CA PRO A 69 12.13 6.27 -1.94
C PRO A 69 13.67 6.36 -1.86
N CYS A 70 14.25 7.25 -2.65
CA CYS A 70 15.67 7.60 -2.56
C CYS A 70 15.95 8.39 -1.27
N ASP A 71 15.09 9.35 -0.93
CA ASP A 71 15.10 10.07 0.34
C ASP A 71 13.98 9.56 1.25
N ILE A 72 14.33 8.60 2.12
CA ILE A 72 13.39 8.05 3.10
C ILE A 72 12.87 9.11 4.09
N GLY A 73 13.65 10.15 4.38
CA GLY A 73 13.27 11.21 5.30
C GLY A 73 12.18 12.09 4.70
N ALA A 74 12.33 12.47 3.43
CA ALA A 74 11.31 13.21 2.69
C ALA A 74 10.02 12.40 2.54
N TYR A 75 10.14 11.10 2.23
CA TYR A 75 8.98 10.20 2.19
C TYR A 75 8.24 10.13 3.53
N THR A 76 8.96 9.95 4.64
CA THR A 76 8.31 9.90 5.96
C THR A 76 7.70 11.23 6.38
N ALA A 77 8.29 12.37 5.96
CA ALA A 77 7.70 13.68 6.21
C ALA A 77 6.39 13.86 5.44
N TRP A 78 6.30 13.36 4.20
CA TRP A 78 5.03 13.32 3.46
C TRP A 78 3.98 12.45 4.14
N LEU A 79 4.36 11.29 4.67
CA LEU A 79 3.45 10.42 5.42
C LEU A 79 2.92 11.12 6.68
N GLU A 80 3.80 11.71 7.48
CA GLU A 80 3.43 12.47 8.68
C GLU A 80 2.49 13.61 8.34
N ALA A 81 2.82 14.41 7.31
CA ALA A 81 1.97 15.49 6.84
C ALA A 81 0.63 14.99 6.31
N THR A 82 0.59 13.84 5.65
CA THR A 82 -0.64 13.22 5.17
C THR A 82 -1.52 12.77 6.33
N VAL A 83 -0.96 12.13 7.35
CA VAL A 83 -1.72 11.64 8.51
C VAL A 83 -2.24 12.82 9.34
N GLU A 84 -1.38 13.78 9.71
CA GLU A 84 -1.77 15.03 10.39
C GLU A 84 -2.96 15.69 9.68
N ARG A 85 -2.91 15.71 8.35
CA ARG A 85 -3.90 16.41 7.55
C ARG A 85 -5.31 15.79 7.62
N TYR A 86 -5.43 14.55 8.12
CA TYR A 86 -6.68 13.81 8.20
C TYR A 86 -6.92 13.11 9.56
N ASP A 87 -6.17 13.41 10.61
CA ASP A 87 -6.25 12.72 11.91
C ASP A 87 -7.37 13.25 12.84
N GLY A 88 -7.94 14.42 12.53
CA GLY A 88 -9.09 15.00 13.20
C GLY A 88 -8.82 15.50 14.62
N ASP A 89 -7.56 15.82 14.97
CA ASP A 89 -7.21 16.31 16.31
C ASP A 89 -7.44 17.83 16.50
N GLY A 90 -7.75 18.55 15.41
CA GLY A 90 -7.98 19.98 15.35
C GLY A 90 -6.76 20.83 14.96
N VAL A 91 -5.61 20.21 14.73
CA VAL A 91 -4.35 20.84 14.32
C VAL A 91 -4.08 20.52 12.85
N ASN A 92 -3.91 21.56 12.03
CA ASN A 92 -3.66 21.48 10.57
C ASN A 92 -4.53 20.52 9.74
N ASP A 93 -5.67 20.10 10.29
CA ASP A 93 -6.67 19.26 9.63
C ASP A 93 -7.17 19.81 8.30
N MET A 94 -7.75 18.91 7.49
CA MET A 94 -8.58 19.30 6.37
C MET A 94 -9.65 20.32 6.77
N PRO A 95 -9.75 21.48 6.09
CA PRO A 95 -10.87 22.38 6.29
C PRO A 95 -12.20 21.66 6.02
N GLY A 96 -12.99 21.51 7.09
CA GLY A 96 -14.27 20.80 7.06
C GLY A 96 -14.15 19.28 7.15
N LEU A 97 -13.05 18.74 7.70
CA LEU A 97 -12.98 17.33 8.09
C LEU A 97 -14.09 17.02 9.11
N GLU A 98 -14.92 16.02 8.82
CA GLU A 98 -16.01 15.61 9.72
C GLU A 98 -15.56 14.49 10.67
N TYR A 99 -14.76 13.55 10.16
CA TYR A 99 -14.25 12.39 10.91
C TYR A 99 -12.81 12.07 10.50
N PRO A 100 -12.00 11.50 11.40
CA PRO A 100 -10.61 11.18 11.10
C PRO A 100 -10.48 9.98 10.15
N MET A 101 -9.43 9.99 9.33
CA MET A 101 -9.00 8.84 8.53
C MET A 101 -7.90 8.09 9.28
N ARG A 102 -8.12 6.80 9.54
CA ARG A 102 -7.23 6.00 10.38
C ARG A 102 -6.83 4.66 9.79
N HIS A 103 -7.13 4.39 8.52
CA HIS A 103 -6.77 3.12 7.90
C HIS A 103 -5.89 3.40 6.69
N TRP A 104 -4.64 2.96 6.79
CA TRP A 104 -3.58 3.27 5.83
C TRP A 104 -2.94 1.97 5.36
N GLU A 105 -3.03 1.70 4.07
CA GLU A 105 -2.37 0.57 3.42
C GLU A 105 -1.06 1.04 2.78
N VAL A 106 0.03 0.34 3.05
CA VAL A 106 1.36 0.70 2.55
C VAL A 106 1.65 -0.03 1.25
N SER A 107 1.53 0.69 0.13
CA SER A 107 1.60 0.15 -1.24
C SER A 107 0.50 -0.89 -1.54
N ASN A 108 0.63 -1.58 -2.68
CA ASN A 108 -0.30 -2.61 -3.15
C ASN A 108 0.48 -3.66 -3.93
N GLU A 109 0.24 -4.95 -3.68
CA GLU A 109 0.83 -6.08 -4.43
C GLU A 109 2.32 -5.90 -4.81
N PRO A 110 3.22 -5.60 -3.85
CA PRO A 110 4.63 -5.32 -4.15
C PRO A 110 5.37 -6.51 -4.80
N GLU A 111 4.84 -7.72 -4.67
CA GLU A 111 5.36 -8.93 -5.31
C GLU A 111 5.01 -9.03 -6.80
N MET A 112 4.05 -8.24 -7.29
CA MET A 112 3.63 -8.26 -8.68
C MET A 112 4.56 -7.37 -9.50
N GLN A 113 5.43 -8.02 -10.28
CA GLN A 113 6.53 -7.37 -11.01
C GLN A 113 6.56 -7.77 -12.51
N LYS A 114 5.43 -8.29 -13.02
CA LYS A 114 5.33 -8.69 -14.43
C LYS A 114 5.04 -7.46 -15.31
N PRO A 115 5.49 -7.44 -16.59
CA PRO A 115 5.17 -6.35 -17.51
C PRO A 115 3.67 -6.10 -17.63
N GLY A 116 3.24 -4.85 -17.41
CA GLY A 116 1.83 -4.44 -17.44
C GLY A 116 1.05 -4.74 -16.15
N LEU A 117 1.71 -5.34 -15.16
CA LEU A 117 1.19 -5.61 -13.83
C LEU A 117 2.33 -5.48 -12.80
N THR A 118 2.95 -4.29 -12.78
CA THR A 118 4.03 -3.94 -11.86
C THR A 118 3.55 -2.86 -10.90
N PHE A 119 3.66 -3.10 -9.60
CA PHE A 119 3.30 -2.12 -8.56
C PHE A 119 4.50 -1.69 -7.70
N PHE A 120 5.57 -2.49 -7.67
CA PHE A 120 6.82 -2.20 -7.01
C PHE A 120 7.94 -2.96 -7.72
N GLN A 121 9.13 -2.37 -7.85
CA GLN A 121 10.22 -2.93 -8.68
C GLN A 121 11.37 -3.55 -7.87
N GLU A 122 11.24 -3.62 -6.54
CA GLU A 122 12.30 -4.15 -5.66
C GLU A 122 11.83 -5.36 -4.85
N ASP A 123 12.81 -6.00 -4.19
CA ASP A 123 12.60 -7.25 -3.47
C ASP A 123 11.86 -7.06 -2.14
N SER A 124 11.63 -8.18 -1.46
CA SER A 124 10.94 -8.24 -0.18
C SER A 124 11.67 -7.50 0.95
N ALA A 125 13.00 -7.39 0.89
CA ALA A 125 13.77 -6.63 1.87
C ALA A 125 13.55 -5.12 1.68
N ALA A 126 13.53 -4.63 0.44
CA ALA A 126 13.23 -3.23 0.15
C ALA A 126 11.80 -2.86 0.60
N TYR A 127 10.81 -3.72 0.32
CA TYR A 127 9.44 -3.49 0.80
C TYR A 127 9.34 -3.52 2.33
N LEU A 128 10.05 -4.43 3.02
CA LEU A 128 10.06 -4.48 4.49
C LEU A 128 10.60 -3.17 5.10
N GLU A 129 11.67 -2.60 4.54
CA GLU A 129 12.19 -1.32 5.03
C GLU A 129 11.23 -0.15 4.75
N LEU A 130 10.59 -0.14 3.59
CA LEU A 130 9.52 0.81 3.27
C LEU A 130 8.36 0.70 4.28
N LEU A 131 7.88 -0.51 4.55
CA LEU A 131 6.82 -0.79 5.52
C LEU A 131 7.20 -0.31 6.92
N ARG A 132 8.42 -0.64 7.38
CA ARG A 132 8.94 -0.22 8.68
C ARG A 132 9.00 1.29 8.83
N ALA A 133 9.49 2.00 7.82
CA ALA A 133 9.55 3.46 7.82
C ALA A 133 8.14 4.06 7.85
N SER A 134 7.24 3.51 7.03
CA SER A 134 5.86 3.97 6.92
C SER A 134 5.09 3.81 8.21
N TYR A 135 5.16 2.62 8.82
CA TYR A 135 4.50 2.33 10.08
C TYR A 135 4.93 3.31 11.18
N LYS A 136 6.23 3.55 11.31
CA LYS A 136 6.77 4.47 12.32
C LYS A 136 6.29 5.90 12.10
N ALA A 137 6.34 6.41 10.87
CA ALA A 137 5.89 7.74 10.52
C ALA A 137 4.38 7.92 10.79
N ILE A 138 3.57 6.97 10.33
CA ILE A 138 2.10 7.00 10.52
C ILE A 138 1.73 6.97 12.01
N LYS A 139 2.34 6.07 12.80
CA LYS A 139 2.06 5.96 14.23
C LYS A 139 2.60 7.15 15.05
N ALA A 140 3.64 7.82 14.57
CA ALA A 140 4.17 9.02 15.20
C ALA A 140 3.21 10.21 15.01
N ALA A 141 2.59 10.34 13.84
CA ALA A 141 1.59 11.36 13.55
C ALA A 141 0.27 11.09 14.28
N ASP A 142 -0.33 9.90 14.11
CA ASP A 142 -1.53 9.50 14.84
C ASP A 142 -1.37 8.07 15.43
N PRO A 143 -1.16 7.93 16.75
CA PRO A 143 -1.08 6.63 17.40
C PRO A 143 -2.34 5.76 17.28
N LEU A 144 -3.49 6.36 16.94
CA LEU A 144 -4.76 5.65 16.71
C LEU A 144 -4.91 5.15 15.27
N SER A 145 -4.01 5.51 14.36
CA SER A 145 -3.99 4.96 13.00
C SER A 145 -3.76 3.45 13.01
N VAL A 146 -4.36 2.77 12.05
CA VAL A 146 -4.28 1.34 11.76
C VAL A 146 -3.56 1.19 10.42
N VAL A 147 -2.45 0.45 10.44
CA VAL A 147 -1.58 0.25 9.28
C VAL A 147 -1.77 -1.15 8.73
N LEU A 148 -2.09 -1.24 7.44
CA LEU A 148 -2.21 -2.47 6.68
C LEU A 148 -0.93 -2.70 5.87
N LEU A 149 -0.57 -3.99 5.73
CA LEU A 149 0.33 -4.43 4.66
C LEU A 149 -0.32 -4.10 3.30
N GLY A 150 0.51 -3.92 2.28
CA GLY A 150 0.04 -3.95 0.90
C GLY A 150 -0.66 -5.29 0.64
N GLY A 151 -1.78 -5.26 -0.09
CA GLY A 151 -2.52 -6.48 -0.37
C GLY A 151 -1.66 -7.50 -1.12
N GLN A 152 -1.47 -8.67 -0.52
CA GLN A 152 -0.83 -9.80 -1.21
C GLN A 152 -1.78 -10.32 -2.29
N ALA A 153 -1.35 -10.43 -3.54
CA ALA A 153 -2.17 -10.78 -4.71
C ALA A 153 -2.83 -12.18 -4.63
N GLY A 154 -2.28 -13.07 -3.80
CA GLY A 154 -2.81 -14.40 -3.55
C GLY A 154 -1.85 -15.29 -2.77
N MET A 155 -2.24 -16.55 -2.55
CA MET A 155 -1.44 -17.56 -1.85
C MET A 155 -0.69 -18.50 -2.80
N PHE A 156 -0.32 -18.03 -3.99
CA PHE A 156 0.49 -18.80 -4.93
C PHE A 156 1.97 -18.80 -4.50
N ASP A 157 2.72 -19.84 -4.88
CA ASP A 157 4.09 -20.07 -4.38
C ASP A 157 5.03 -18.86 -4.55
N SER A 158 5.00 -18.17 -5.69
CA SER A 158 5.83 -16.98 -5.95
C SER A 158 5.51 -15.81 -5.01
N MET A 159 4.23 -15.59 -4.70
CA MET A 159 3.80 -14.54 -3.79
C MET A 159 4.15 -14.89 -2.35
N VAL A 160 3.95 -16.15 -1.96
CA VAL A 160 4.36 -16.65 -0.65
C VAL A 160 5.87 -16.50 -0.48
N GLU A 161 6.68 -16.82 -1.48
CA GLU A 161 8.14 -16.66 -1.45
C GLU A 161 8.56 -15.19 -1.25
N TYR A 162 7.85 -14.23 -1.85
CA TYR A 162 8.08 -12.81 -1.62
C TYR A 162 7.71 -12.38 -0.18
N TRP A 163 6.55 -12.80 0.30
CA TRP A 163 5.97 -12.34 1.57
C TRP A 163 6.53 -13.03 2.83
N GLU A 164 7.00 -14.28 2.72
CA GLU A 164 7.58 -15.04 3.82
C GLU A 164 8.67 -14.27 4.59
N PRO A 165 9.76 -13.76 3.97
CA PRO A 165 10.79 -13.02 4.69
C PRO A 165 10.28 -11.70 5.30
N ILE A 166 9.26 -11.07 4.72
CA ILE A 166 8.62 -9.87 5.30
C ILE A 166 7.92 -10.26 6.60
N LEU A 167 7.08 -11.30 6.57
CA LEU A 167 6.31 -11.72 7.73
C LEU A 167 7.19 -12.28 8.86
N GLN A 168 8.37 -12.82 8.56
CA GLN A 168 9.34 -13.23 9.58
C GLN A 168 9.88 -12.05 10.42
N GLU A 169 9.84 -10.83 9.90
CA GLU A 169 10.49 -9.65 10.51
C GLU A 169 9.51 -8.50 10.83
N ALA A 170 8.30 -8.50 10.23
CA ALA A 170 7.35 -7.38 10.31
C ALA A 170 6.48 -7.33 11.57
N HIS A 171 6.77 -8.12 12.62
CA HIS A 171 5.93 -8.28 13.83
C HIS A 171 5.37 -6.98 14.43
N GLU A 172 6.18 -5.93 14.48
CA GLU A 172 5.81 -4.64 15.07
C GLU A 172 5.44 -3.57 14.04
N PHE A 173 5.40 -3.90 12.73
CA PHE A 173 5.32 -2.92 11.65
C PHE A 173 4.04 -3.00 10.81
N PHE A 174 3.01 -3.68 11.30
CA PHE A 174 1.64 -3.60 10.76
C PHE A 174 0.61 -3.97 11.85
N ASP A 175 -0.63 -3.53 11.69
CA ASP A 175 -1.74 -3.86 12.59
C ASP A 175 -2.66 -4.93 12.00
N VAL A 176 -2.85 -4.91 10.68
CA VAL A 176 -3.80 -5.74 9.95
C VAL A 176 -3.10 -6.33 8.72
N GLY A 177 -3.11 -7.65 8.58
CA GLY A 177 -2.64 -8.33 7.37
C GLY A 177 -3.58 -8.06 6.19
N ASN A 178 -3.11 -8.22 4.96
CA ASN A 178 -3.91 -7.89 3.79
C ASN A 178 -3.68 -8.87 2.62
N ILE A 179 -4.77 -9.36 2.02
CA ILE A 179 -4.75 -10.37 0.96
C ILE A 179 -5.82 -10.03 -0.10
N HIS A 180 -5.53 -10.35 -1.35
CA HIS A 180 -6.41 -10.21 -2.49
C HIS A 180 -6.81 -11.57 -3.04
N SER A 181 -7.97 -11.61 -3.70
CA SER A 181 -8.39 -12.78 -4.46
C SER A 181 -9.20 -12.39 -5.68
N ILE A 182 -8.55 -12.43 -6.84
CA ILE A 182 -9.14 -12.09 -8.12
C ILE A 182 -9.42 -13.38 -8.91
N ARG A 183 -10.64 -13.91 -8.81
CA ARG A 183 -11.11 -15.14 -9.49
C ARG A 183 -10.24 -16.38 -9.23
N SER A 184 -9.57 -16.40 -8.08
CA SER A 184 -8.53 -17.38 -7.75
C SER A 184 -8.90 -18.30 -6.59
N SER A 185 -9.84 -17.90 -5.73
CA SER A 185 -10.26 -18.71 -4.58
C SER A 185 -11.73 -18.48 -4.23
N ASN A 186 -12.46 -19.57 -3.99
CA ASN A 186 -13.85 -19.52 -3.51
C ASN A 186 -13.97 -19.04 -2.06
N THR A 187 -12.86 -19.06 -1.31
CA THR A 187 -12.76 -18.62 0.08
C THR A 187 -11.89 -17.38 0.22
N PHE A 188 -11.48 -16.77 -0.90
CA PHE A 188 -10.58 -15.63 -0.94
C PHE A 188 -9.27 -15.87 -0.18
N PHE A 189 -8.76 -17.11 -0.21
CA PHE A 189 -7.58 -17.57 0.52
C PHE A 189 -7.63 -17.40 2.04
N SER A 190 -8.82 -17.22 2.63
CA SER A 190 -8.94 -16.84 4.04
C SER A 190 -8.30 -17.84 5.01
N ALA A 191 -8.40 -19.14 4.74
CA ALA A 191 -7.85 -20.17 5.63
C ALA A 191 -6.34 -20.32 5.45
N GLU A 192 -5.88 -20.26 4.22
CA GLU A 192 -4.48 -20.34 3.80
C GLU A 192 -3.69 -19.14 4.34
N TYR A 193 -4.22 -17.93 4.14
CA TYR A 193 -3.59 -16.69 4.62
C TYR A 193 -3.59 -16.60 6.15
N ARG A 194 -4.67 -17.06 6.83
CA ARG A 194 -4.67 -17.19 8.29
C ARG A 194 -3.56 -18.12 8.77
N ALA A 195 -3.42 -19.30 8.18
CA ALA A 195 -2.38 -20.25 8.53
C ALA A 195 -0.97 -19.68 8.25
N PHE A 196 -0.82 -18.91 7.17
CA PHE A 196 0.43 -18.22 6.83
C PHE A 196 0.81 -17.20 7.90
N LEU A 197 -0.10 -16.31 8.29
CA LEU A 197 0.13 -15.36 9.39
C LEU A 197 0.41 -16.08 10.72
N ASP A 198 -0.30 -17.16 11.02
CA ASP A 198 -0.10 -17.93 12.26
C ASP A 198 1.27 -18.61 12.31
N GLY A 199 1.72 -19.16 11.18
CA GLY A 199 3.04 -19.77 11.03
C GLY A 199 4.19 -18.80 11.28
N HIS A 200 3.93 -17.50 11.08
CA HIS A 200 4.87 -16.40 11.26
C HIS A 200 4.70 -15.64 12.58
N GLY A 201 3.91 -16.16 13.53
CA GLY A 201 3.77 -15.52 14.84
C GLY A 201 2.83 -14.31 14.89
N HIS A 202 1.92 -14.17 13.92
CA HIS A 202 0.94 -13.07 13.85
C HIS A 202 -0.47 -13.54 14.21
N GLN A 203 -0.62 -14.49 15.14
CA GLN A 203 -1.91 -15.14 15.46
C GLN A 203 -2.98 -14.16 15.93
N GLU A 204 -2.56 -13.08 16.60
CA GLU A 204 -3.46 -12.05 17.13
C GLU A 204 -3.77 -10.93 16.13
N LYS A 205 -3.01 -10.83 15.03
CA LYS A 205 -3.22 -9.82 13.99
C LYS A 205 -4.42 -10.24 13.14
N PRO A 206 -5.50 -9.43 13.03
CA PRO A 206 -6.54 -9.69 12.05
C PRO A 206 -5.99 -9.51 10.63
N PHE A 207 -6.74 -9.96 9.63
CA PHE A 207 -6.48 -9.64 8.24
C PHE A 207 -7.76 -9.25 7.51
N TRP A 208 -7.60 -8.45 6.46
CA TRP A 208 -8.70 -8.05 5.58
C TRP A 208 -8.48 -8.63 4.17
N VAL A 209 -9.57 -8.78 3.44
CA VAL A 209 -9.55 -9.01 1.99
C VAL A 209 -9.93 -7.71 1.31
N THR A 210 -8.96 -6.94 0.82
CA THR A 210 -9.21 -5.60 0.27
C THR A 210 -9.58 -5.59 -1.20
N GLU A 211 -9.23 -6.65 -1.94
CA GLU A 211 -9.72 -6.89 -3.30
C GLU A 211 -10.26 -8.31 -3.45
N ALA A 212 -11.49 -8.41 -3.94
CA ALA A 212 -12.15 -9.68 -4.18
C ALA A 212 -12.98 -9.62 -5.46
N LEU A 213 -12.66 -10.50 -6.41
CA LEU A 213 -13.46 -10.69 -7.63
C LEU A 213 -13.92 -12.14 -7.73
N ILE A 214 -15.24 -12.34 -7.71
CA ILE A 214 -15.85 -13.66 -7.91
C ILE A 214 -16.09 -13.90 -9.40
N GLY A 215 -15.78 -15.10 -9.89
CA GLY A 215 -16.09 -15.52 -11.26
C GLY A 215 -15.14 -16.58 -11.78
N GLU A 216 -15.51 -17.26 -12.86
CA GLU A 216 -14.61 -18.17 -13.56
C GLU A 216 -13.48 -17.36 -14.23
N SER A 217 -12.25 -17.85 -14.12
CA SER A 217 -11.14 -17.39 -14.95
C SER A 217 -11.56 -17.49 -16.42
N SER A 218 -11.70 -16.34 -17.10
CA SER A 218 -11.99 -16.32 -18.54
C SER A 218 -10.78 -16.70 -19.39
N LEU A 219 -9.66 -17.09 -18.78
CA LEU A 219 -8.52 -17.68 -19.47
C LEU A 219 -8.86 -19.14 -19.77
N GLN A 220 -9.62 -19.36 -20.85
CA GLN A 220 -9.44 -20.57 -21.64
C GLN A 220 -8.00 -20.57 -22.18
N GLY A 221 -7.05 -21.11 -21.41
CA GLY A 221 -5.74 -21.51 -21.94
C GLY A 221 -4.49 -21.04 -21.20
N GLY A 222 -4.58 -20.26 -20.13
CA GLY A 222 -3.43 -19.91 -19.29
C GLY A 222 -3.43 -20.73 -17.99
N SER A 223 -2.36 -21.45 -17.69
CA SER A 223 -2.20 -22.12 -16.40
C SER A 223 -2.20 -21.08 -15.26
N GLU A 224 -2.52 -21.51 -14.04
CA GLU A 224 -2.48 -20.65 -12.84
C GLU A 224 -1.11 -19.97 -12.64
N GLU A 225 -0.03 -20.52 -13.23
CA GLU A 225 1.31 -19.91 -13.35
C GLU A 225 1.36 -18.62 -14.18
N GLU A 226 0.45 -18.39 -15.13
CA GLU A 226 0.48 -17.14 -15.92
C GLU A 226 -0.05 -15.95 -15.10
N LEU A 227 -0.88 -16.21 -14.10
CA LEU A 227 -1.44 -15.20 -13.20
C LEU A 227 -0.58 -14.93 -11.95
N ALA A 228 0.34 -15.85 -11.60
CA ALA A 228 1.25 -15.74 -10.45
C ALA A 228 2.67 -15.32 -10.85
#